data_AF-A0A1H3YI60-F1
#
_entry.id   AF-A0A1H3YI60-F1
#
_cell.length_a   1.000
_cell.length_b   1.000
_cell.length_c   1.000
_cell.angle_alpha   90.00
_cell.angle_beta   90.00
_cell.angle_gamma   90.00
#
_symmetry.space_group_name_H-M   'P 1'
#
loop_
_entity.id
_entity.type
_entity.pdbx_description
1 polymer ?
#
loop_
_entity_poly.entity_id
_entity_poly.type
_entity_poly.pdbx_seq_one_letter_code
_entity_poly.pdbx_strand_id
1 'polypeptide(L)'
;MGYTYDISGKLTKTIYQKGNAAETFVQYYTYNDNQRIDSVFSNTVDNTTTRQLQAHYVYSLTGQVKRMKLGSQLQGLDYTHLLDGSLKAISISDRTKDPGGDGANGFLPDAFGMVLDYYANDYKKTRTGINLPKGVNTGTYATDSYNGQIKAMSWFSLMGAKKLNDEIKDC
;
A
#
# COMPACT_ATOMS: atom_id res chain seq x y z
N MET A 1 12.72 -11.94 22.52
CA MET A 1 12.60 -11.81 21.05
C MET A 1 13.69 -12.61 20.37
N GLY A 2 13.53 -12.97 19.09
CA GLY A 2 14.57 -13.66 18.32
C GLY A 2 14.57 -13.22 16.86
N TYR A 3 15.74 -13.28 16.22
CA TYR A 3 15.97 -12.89 14.83
C TYR A 3 16.72 -14.00 14.12
N THR A 4 16.43 -14.22 12.84
CA THR A 4 17.14 -15.17 11.98
C THR A 4 17.52 -14.48 10.69
N TYR A 5 18.74 -14.74 10.21
CA TYR A 5 19.29 -14.15 9.01
C TYR A 5 19.70 -15.24 8.03
N ASP A 6 19.69 -14.94 6.74
CA ASP A 6 20.33 -15.78 5.73
C ASP A 6 21.85 -15.54 5.65
N ILE A 7 22.51 -16.28 4.76
CA ILE A 7 23.97 -16.17 4.52
C ILE A 7 24.40 -14.79 4.00
N SER A 8 23.47 -14.02 3.43
CA SER A 8 23.69 -12.66 2.92
C SER A 8 23.43 -11.60 4.00
N GLY A 9 23.10 -12.03 5.23
CA GLY A 9 22.78 -11.16 6.35
C GLY A 9 21.39 -10.52 6.28
N LYS A 10 20.49 -11.00 5.42
CA LYS A 10 19.11 -10.50 5.34
C LYS A 10 18.24 -11.14 6.41
N LEU A 11 17.41 -10.35 7.06
CA LEU A 11 16.48 -10.81 8.09
C LEU A 11 15.39 -11.68 7.46
N THR A 12 15.36 -12.97 7.77
CA THR A 12 14.36 -13.92 7.25
C THR A 12 13.24 -14.23 8.23
N LYS A 13 13.46 -14.00 9.54
CA LYS A 13 12.46 -14.26 10.57
C LYS A 13 12.64 -13.39 11.81
N THR A 14 11.52 -12.90 12.36
CA THR A 14 11.45 -12.28 13.68
C THR A 14 10.43 -13.00 14.54
N ILE A 15 10.77 -13.29 15.80
CA ILE A 15 9.88 -13.93 16.77
C ILE A 15 9.70 -13.01 17.98
N TYR A 16 8.45 -12.60 18.21
CA TYR A 16 7.98 -11.87 19.38
C TYR A 16 7.50 -12.87 20.44
N GLN A 17 7.71 -12.55 21.72
CA GLN A 17 7.36 -13.41 22.88
C GLN A 17 7.80 -14.88 22.75
N LYS A 18 9.00 -15.09 22.20
CA LYS A 18 9.61 -16.42 22.02
C LYS A 18 9.60 -17.20 23.34
N GLY A 19 9.02 -18.40 23.30
CA GLY A 19 8.94 -19.30 24.46
C GLY A 19 7.60 -19.25 25.20
N ASN A 20 6.77 -18.23 24.95
CA ASN A 20 5.39 -18.20 25.42
C ASN A 20 4.44 -18.53 24.25
N ALA A 21 3.95 -19.77 24.20
CA ALA A 21 3.09 -20.23 23.10
C ALA A 21 1.75 -19.45 23.01
N ALA A 22 1.26 -18.87 24.10
CA ALA A 22 0.02 -18.09 24.12
C ALA A 22 0.17 -16.68 23.51
N GLU A 23 1.38 -16.16 23.45
CA GLU A 23 1.67 -14.78 23.02
C GLU A 23 2.64 -14.71 21.83
N THR A 24 3.14 -15.86 21.37
CA THR A 24 4.12 -15.91 20.28
C THR A 24 3.52 -15.33 19.01
N PHE A 25 4.27 -14.43 18.38
CA PHE A 25 3.96 -13.92 17.05
C PHE A 25 5.23 -13.95 16.22
N VAL A 26 5.13 -14.51 15.02
CA VAL A 26 6.27 -14.72 14.13
C VAL A 26 6.02 -13.99 12.83
N GLN A 27 7.02 -13.26 12.35
CA GLN A 27 7.04 -12.70 11.01
C GLN A 27 8.15 -13.37 10.20
N TYR A 28 7.85 -13.72 8.95
CA TYR A 28 8.80 -14.30 8.00
C TYR A 28 8.93 -13.38 6.80
N TYR A 29 10.15 -13.29 6.27
CA TYR A 29 10.47 -12.48 5.11
C TYR A 29 11.10 -13.36 4.05
N THR A 30 10.69 -13.14 2.81
CA THR A 30 11.29 -13.74 1.62
C THR A 30 11.81 -12.64 0.72
N TYR A 31 12.78 -12.97 -0.13
CA TYR A 31 13.45 -12.02 -0.99
C TYR A 31 13.44 -12.54 -2.42
N ASN A 32 13.29 -11.63 -3.38
CA ASN A 32 13.44 -11.95 -4.79
C ASN A 32 14.92 -12.02 -5.21
N ASP A 33 15.18 -12.37 -6.46
CA ASP A 33 16.54 -12.50 -7.02
C ASP A 33 17.38 -11.22 -6.91
N ASN A 34 16.72 -10.05 -6.83
CA ASN A 34 17.36 -8.76 -6.64
C ASN A 34 17.57 -8.41 -5.15
N GLN A 35 17.40 -9.37 -4.24
CA GLN A 35 17.52 -9.23 -2.78
C GLN A 35 16.61 -8.16 -2.16
N ARG A 36 15.44 -7.92 -2.77
CA ARG A 36 14.38 -7.05 -2.23
C ARG A 36 13.30 -7.92 -1.61
N ILE A 37 12.61 -7.40 -0.60
CA ILE A 37 11.52 -8.13 0.07
C ILE A 37 10.47 -8.51 -0.98
N ASP A 38 10.20 -9.80 -1.11
CA ASP A 38 9.19 -10.31 -2.02
C ASP A 38 7.85 -10.47 -1.29
N SER A 39 7.85 -11.27 -0.23
CA SER A 39 6.66 -11.57 0.55
C SER A 39 6.93 -11.55 2.05
N VAL A 40 5.95 -11.07 2.81
CA VAL A 40 5.91 -11.08 4.27
C VAL A 40 4.79 -12.00 4.72
N PHE A 41 5.11 -12.88 5.66
CA PHE A 41 4.17 -13.82 6.25
C PHE A 41 4.13 -13.64 7.76
N SER A 42 3.03 -14.06 8.38
CA SER A 42 2.93 -14.13 9.84
C SER A 42 2.34 -15.45 10.33
N ASN A 43 2.56 -15.75 11.60
CA ASN A 43 1.99 -16.91 12.28
C ASN A 43 1.99 -16.69 13.80
N THR A 44 1.15 -17.40 14.53
CA THR A 44 1.16 -17.44 16.02
C THR A 44 2.05 -18.57 16.55
N VAL A 45 2.56 -19.42 15.65
CA VAL A 45 3.52 -20.48 15.96
C VAL A 45 4.71 -20.40 15.00
N ASP A 46 5.92 -20.76 15.44
CA ASP A 46 7.11 -20.85 14.57
C ASP A 46 7.02 -22.09 13.66
N ASN A 47 6.13 -22.00 12.66
CA ASN A 47 5.92 -23.02 11.64
C ASN A 47 5.79 -22.34 10.27
N THR A 48 6.75 -22.60 9.39
CA THR A 48 6.80 -22.03 8.04
C THR A 48 5.74 -22.60 7.09
N THR A 49 5.20 -23.79 7.39
CA THR A 49 4.21 -24.48 6.53
C THR A 49 2.81 -23.91 6.71
N THR A 50 2.49 -23.39 7.90
CA THR A 50 1.15 -22.86 8.23
C THR A 50 1.09 -21.32 8.26
N ARG A 51 2.21 -20.65 7.92
CA ARG A 51 2.28 -19.19 7.90
C ARG A 51 1.31 -18.61 6.88
N GLN A 52 0.72 -17.47 7.23
CA GLN A 52 -0.25 -16.77 6.40
C GLN A 52 0.43 -15.62 5.66
N LEU A 53 0.16 -15.47 4.37
CA LEU A 53 0.64 -14.34 3.58
C LEU A 53 0.00 -13.05 4.08
N GLN A 54 0.82 -12.04 4.36
CA GLN A 54 0.37 -10.73 4.81
C GLN A 54 0.58 -9.65 3.75
N ALA A 55 1.70 -9.70 3.04
CA ALA A 55 1.98 -8.78 1.95
C ALA A 55 2.85 -9.44 0.89
N HIS A 56 2.60 -9.13 -0.38
CA HIS A 56 3.46 -9.45 -1.51
C HIS A 56 3.76 -8.18 -2.30
N TYR A 57 5.03 -7.91 -2.56
CA TYR A 57 5.52 -6.69 -3.20
C TYR A 57 5.87 -6.94 -4.66
N VAL A 58 5.40 -6.05 -5.54
CA VAL A 58 5.75 -6.05 -6.95
C VAL A 58 6.51 -4.77 -7.26
N TYR A 59 7.66 -4.91 -7.91
CA TYR A 59 8.55 -3.79 -8.23
C TYR A 59 8.43 -3.34 -9.68
N SER A 60 8.69 -2.06 -9.93
CA SER A 60 8.92 -1.52 -11.27
C SER A 60 10.29 -1.96 -11.81
N LEU A 61 10.52 -1.72 -13.10
CA LEU A 61 11.84 -1.93 -13.71
C LEU A 61 12.94 -1.09 -13.03
N THR A 62 12.61 0.13 -12.59
CA THR A 62 13.51 1.02 -11.85
C THR A 62 13.67 0.61 -10.38
N GLY A 63 12.91 -0.38 -9.92
CA GLY A 63 13.07 -1.03 -8.62
C GLY A 63 12.30 -0.42 -7.46
N GLN A 64 11.45 0.57 -7.72
CA GLN A 64 10.48 1.06 -6.75
C GLN A 64 9.33 0.07 -6.61
N VAL A 65 8.69 0.00 -5.44
CA VAL A 65 7.45 -0.76 -5.29
C VAL A 65 6.40 -0.11 -6.19
N LYS A 66 5.79 -0.87 -7.10
CA LYS A 66 4.67 -0.40 -7.93
C LYS A 66 3.33 -0.95 -7.47
N ARG A 67 3.33 -2.07 -6.74
CA ARG A 67 2.11 -2.67 -6.19
C ARG A 67 2.42 -3.47 -4.94
N MET A 68 1.58 -3.34 -3.91
CA MET A 68 1.55 -4.24 -2.76
C MET A 68 0.22 -4.97 -2.75
N LYS A 69 0.27 -6.29 -2.61
CA LYS A 69 -0.90 -7.16 -2.47
C LYS A 69 -1.02 -7.55 -1.01
N LEU A 70 -2.06 -7.07 -0.32
CA LEU A 70 -2.31 -7.34 1.09
C LEU A 70 -3.11 -8.63 1.27
N GLY A 71 -2.66 -9.45 2.22
CA GLY A 71 -3.23 -10.75 2.53
C GLY A 71 -3.31 -11.69 1.32
N SER A 72 -4.20 -12.67 1.42
CA SER A 72 -4.59 -13.53 0.30
C SER A 72 -5.60 -12.82 -0.60
N GLN A 73 -5.17 -11.75 -1.27
CA GLN A 73 -5.97 -10.93 -2.20
C GLN A 73 -7.03 -10.03 -1.54
N LEU A 74 -6.79 -9.58 -0.30
CA LEU A 74 -7.72 -8.69 0.40
C LEU A 74 -7.80 -7.32 -0.29
N GLN A 75 -6.64 -6.71 -0.56
CA GLN A 75 -6.57 -5.39 -1.18
C GLN A 75 -5.26 -5.27 -1.96
N GLY A 76 -5.31 -4.68 -3.15
CA GLY A 76 -4.14 -4.18 -3.84
C GLY A 76 -3.93 -2.70 -3.55
N LEU A 77 -2.67 -2.30 -3.46
CA LEU A 77 -2.28 -0.91 -3.38
C LEU A 77 -1.29 -0.63 -4.49
N ASP A 78 -1.67 0.22 -5.44
CA ASP A 78 -0.81 0.59 -6.57
C ASP A 78 -0.07 1.88 -6.29
N TYR A 79 1.22 1.92 -6.59
CA TYR A 79 2.07 3.07 -6.31
C TYR A 79 2.55 3.69 -7.61
N THR A 80 2.28 4.99 -7.78
CA THR A 80 2.82 5.78 -8.87
C THR A 80 3.92 6.68 -8.33
N HIS A 81 5.06 6.69 -9.01
CA HIS A 81 6.20 7.55 -8.69
C HIS A 81 6.47 8.55 -9.81
N LEU A 82 7.02 9.71 -9.44
CA LEU A 82 7.62 10.68 -10.35
C LEU A 82 8.99 10.18 -10.85
N LEU A 83 9.56 10.89 -11.83
CA LEU A 83 10.87 10.54 -12.41
C LEU A 83 12.04 10.68 -11.42
N ASP A 84 11.93 11.60 -10.48
CA ASP A 84 12.88 11.79 -9.37
C ASP A 84 12.70 10.74 -8.25
N GLY A 85 11.67 9.91 -8.36
CA GLY A 85 11.32 8.87 -7.41
C GLY A 85 10.40 9.30 -6.27
N SER A 86 9.93 10.55 -6.27
CA SER A 86 8.91 11.01 -5.33
C SER A 86 7.59 10.25 -5.52
N LEU A 87 6.87 9.96 -4.43
CA LEU A 87 5.56 9.29 -4.50
C LEU A 87 4.52 10.25 -5.09
N LYS A 88 3.87 9.87 -6.19
CA LYS A 88 2.78 10.66 -6.80
C LYS A 88 1.40 10.22 -6.32
N ALA A 89 1.15 8.92 -6.23
CA ALA A 89 -0.16 8.39 -5.87
C ALA A 89 -0.10 7.00 -5.24
N ILE A 90 -1.07 6.71 -4.39
CA ILE A 90 -1.41 5.36 -3.88
C ILE A 90 -2.82 5.04 -4.34
N SER A 91 -3.00 4.01 -5.15
CA SER A 91 -4.23 3.69 -5.88
C SER A 91 -4.77 4.92 -6.62
N ILE A 92 -5.81 4.76 -7.43
CA ILE A 92 -6.41 5.91 -8.13
C ILE A 92 -7.91 5.94 -7.90
N SER A 93 -8.48 7.15 -7.85
CA SER A 93 -9.92 7.33 -7.60
C SER A 93 -10.79 6.91 -8.77
N ASP A 94 -10.25 6.96 -9.99
CA ASP A 94 -10.92 6.48 -11.20
C ASP A 94 -10.76 4.96 -11.34
N ARG A 95 -11.73 4.23 -10.81
CA ARG A 95 -11.78 2.75 -10.87
C ARG A 95 -11.71 2.17 -12.28
N THR A 96 -12.11 2.93 -13.30
CA THR A 96 -12.06 2.45 -14.70
C THR A 96 -10.64 2.41 -15.26
N LYS A 97 -9.68 3.02 -14.56
CA LYS A 97 -8.28 3.11 -14.95
C LYS A 97 -7.34 2.48 -13.92
N ASP A 98 -7.88 1.72 -12.99
CA ASP A 98 -7.12 1.06 -11.94
C ASP A 98 -5.98 0.23 -12.55
N PRO A 99 -4.70 0.57 -12.29
CA PRO A 99 -3.55 -0.17 -12.80
C PRO A 99 -3.51 -1.64 -12.34
N GLY A 100 -4.06 -1.92 -11.15
CA GLY A 100 -4.18 -3.24 -10.57
C GLY A 100 -5.31 -4.07 -11.17
N GLY A 101 -6.39 -3.42 -11.60
CA GLY A 101 -7.63 -4.06 -12.07
C GLY A 101 -8.43 -4.69 -10.95
N ASP A 102 -8.39 -4.09 -9.75
CA ASP A 102 -9.01 -4.60 -8.54
C ASP A 102 -10.55 -4.44 -8.61
N GLY A 103 -11.25 -5.40 -8.01
CA GLY A 103 -12.69 -5.61 -8.21
C GLY A 103 -13.04 -6.56 -9.36
N ALA A 104 -12.09 -6.89 -10.24
CA ALA A 104 -12.29 -7.84 -11.35
C ALA A 104 -11.27 -8.99 -11.39
N ASN A 105 -10.18 -8.91 -10.62
CA ASN A 105 -9.02 -9.82 -10.66
C ASN A 105 -8.85 -10.65 -9.36
N GLY A 106 -9.90 -10.74 -8.53
CA GLY A 106 -9.88 -11.43 -7.23
C GLY A 106 -9.54 -10.53 -6.03
N PHE A 107 -9.03 -9.32 -6.26
CA PHE A 107 -8.89 -8.31 -5.20
C PHE A 107 -10.20 -7.54 -5.01
N LEU A 108 -10.47 -7.10 -3.78
CA LEU A 108 -11.55 -6.14 -3.53
C LEU A 108 -11.22 -4.79 -4.20
N PRO A 109 -12.22 -4.03 -4.68
CA PRO A 109 -12.00 -2.69 -5.18
C PRO A 109 -11.25 -1.82 -4.18
N ASP A 110 -10.40 -0.92 -4.67
CA ASP A 110 -9.62 0.01 -3.84
C ASP A 110 -10.47 0.67 -2.74
N ALA A 111 -10.11 0.39 -1.48
CA ALA A 111 -10.75 0.97 -0.31
C ALA A 111 -10.18 2.35 0.06
N PHE A 112 -9.01 2.68 -0.49
CA PHE A 112 -8.30 3.93 -0.25
C PHE A 112 -7.56 4.33 -1.51
N GLY A 113 -7.45 5.63 -1.76
CA GLY A 113 -6.43 6.14 -2.66
C GLY A 113 -6.09 7.60 -2.41
N MET A 114 -4.94 8.02 -2.91
CA MET A 114 -4.31 9.28 -2.57
C MET A 114 -3.48 9.80 -3.76
N VAL A 115 -3.48 11.11 -3.95
CA VAL A 115 -2.64 11.81 -4.92
C VAL A 115 -1.95 12.98 -4.22
N LEU A 116 -0.65 13.12 -4.47
CA LEU A 116 0.22 14.17 -3.93
C LEU A 116 0.62 15.13 -5.05
N ASP A 117 0.55 16.42 -4.81
CA ASP A 117 1.11 17.45 -5.69
C ASP A 117 2.29 18.14 -5.01
N TYR A 118 3.37 18.31 -5.74
CA TYR A 118 4.58 19.00 -5.32
C TYR A 118 4.66 20.41 -5.92
N TYR A 119 4.35 20.53 -7.21
CA TYR A 119 4.34 21.80 -7.95
C TYR A 119 3.44 21.68 -9.19
N ALA A 120 3.14 22.82 -9.82
CA ALA A 120 2.30 22.82 -11.01
C ALA A 120 2.92 21.94 -12.12
N ASN A 121 2.15 21.02 -12.68
CA ASN A 121 2.56 20.11 -13.75
C ASN A 121 3.65 19.08 -13.38
N ASP A 122 3.83 18.77 -12.09
CA ASP A 122 4.74 17.72 -11.61
C ASP A 122 4.45 16.32 -12.20
N TYR A 123 3.22 16.09 -12.69
CA TYR A 123 2.82 14.86 -13.33
C TYR A 123 1.86 15.11 -14.49
N LYS A 124 2.31 14.78 -15.70
CA LYS A 124 1.53 14.88 -16.94
C LYS A 124 1.41 13.50 -17.58
N LYS A 125 0.43 12.72 -17.16
CA LYS A 125 0.15 11.42 -17.80
C LYS A 125 -1.35 11.25 -18.04
N THR A 126 -1.75 11.37 -19.30
CA THR A 126 -3.14 11.28 -19.76
C THR A 126 -3.77 9.90 -19.50
N ARG A 127 -2.95 8.87 -19.26
CA ARG A 127 -3.33 7.46 -19.25
C ARG A 127 -3.71 6.88 -17.88
N THR A 128 -3.52 7.60 -16.77
CA THR A 128 -3.60 6.98 -15.43
C THR A 128 -4.78 7.41 -14.58
N GLY A 129 -5.72 8.25 -15.07
CA GLY A 129 -6.88 8.66 -14.25
C GLY A 129 -6.54 9.43 -12.97
N ILE A 130 -5.26 9.78 -12.78
CA ILE A 130 -4.76 10.59 -11.68
C ILE A 130 -5.22 12.01 -11.99
N ASN A 131 -6.35 12.37 -11.40
CA ASN A 131 -6.79 13.75 -11.38
C ASN A 131 -5.83 14.52 -10.50
N LEU A 132 -5.31 15.64 -11.00
CA LEU A 132 -4.66 16.62 -10.14
C LEU A 132 -5.67 16.99 -9.04
N PRO A 133 -5.28 17.03 -7.76
CA PRO A 133 -6.01 17.71 -6.71
C PRO A 133 -6.60 19.01 -7.26
N LYS A 134 -7.89 19.03 -7.57
CA LYS A 134 -8.60 20.28 -7.85
C LYS A 134 -8.53 21.05 -6.54
N GLY A 135 -7.77 22.15 -6.55
CA GLY A 135 -7.40 22.92 -5.36
C GLY A 135 -8.53 22.98 -4.35
N VAL A 136 -8.35 22.30 -3.22
CA VAL A 136 -9.26 22.43 -2.10
C VAL A 136 -8.94 23.78 -1.45
N ASN A 137 -9.91 24.68 -1.52
CA ASN A 137 -9.96 26.05 -1.01
C ASN A 137 -9.34 27.15 -1.89
N THR A 138 -10.23 27.93 -2.50
CA THR A 138 -10.00 29.28 -3.03
C THR A 138 -9.59 30.22 -1.88
N GLY A 139 -8.30 30.48 -1.70
CA GLY A 139 -7.91 31.54 -0.74
C GLY A 139 -6.40 31.73 -0.53
N THR A 140 -5.60 30.67 -0.48
CA THR A 140 -4.14 30.79 -0.39
C THR A 140 -3.51 29.48 -0.85
N TYR A 141 -2.90 29.47 -2.02
CA TYR A 141 -2.15 28.30 -2.49
C TYR A 141 -0.78 28.31 -1.81
N ALA A 142 -0.36 27.17 -1.26
CA ALA A 142 1.05 26.96 -1.00
C ALA A 142 1.82 27.21 -2.31
N THR A 143 2.90 27.98 -2.26
CA THR A 143 3.71 28.25 -3.44
C THR A 143 4.36 26.96 -3.94
N ASP A 144 4.60 26.89 -5.25
CA ASP A 144 5.34 25.76 -5.82
C ASP A 144 6.72 25.68 -5.15
N SER A 145 7.07 24.46 -4.74
CA SER A 145 8.36 24.17 -4.14
C SER A 145 8.97 22.95 -4.82
N TYR A 146 10.22 23.08 -5.25
CA TYR A 146 10.96 22.03 -5.97
C TYR A 146 11.94 21.28 -5.05
N ASN A 147 11.80 21.45 -3.73
CA ASN A 147 12.64 20.81 -2.72
C ASN A 147 12.05 19.47 -2.22
N GLY A 148 11.04 18.92 -2.91
CA GLY A 148 10.36 17.69 -2.51
C GLY A 148 9.26 17.87 -1.45
N GLN A 149 8.91 19.11 -1.09
CA GLN A 149 7.76 19.38 -0.22
C GLN A 149 6.44 19.09 -0.95
N ILE A 150 5.53 18.41 -0.26
CA ILE A 150 4.17 18.19 -0.74
C ILE A 150 3.39 19.50 -0.58
N LYS A 151 2.96 20.06 -1.71
CA LYS A 151 2.15 21.27 -1.79
C LYS A 151 0.68 20.98 -1.49
N ALA A 152 0.16 19.86 -1.99
CA ALA A 152 -1.22 19.46 -1.76
C ALA A 152 -1.38 17.94 -1.76
N MET A 153 -2.44 17.48 -1.09
CA MET A 153 -2.84 16.09 -1.05
C MET A 153 -4.34 16.01 -1.26
N SER A 154 -4.78 15.06 -2.08
CA SER A 154 -6.18 14.64 -2.16
C SER A 154 -6.26 13.14 -1.94
N TRP A 155 -7.34 12.68 -1.32
CA TRP A 155 -7.52 11.27 -1.04
C TRP A 155 -9.01 10.91 -1.06
N PHE A 156 -9.28 9.63 -1.23
CA PHE A 156 -10.58 9.03 -0.98
C PHE A 156 -10.40 7.83 -0.06
N SER A 157 -11.44 7.53 0.70
CA SER A 157 -11.62 6.21 1.27
C SER A 157 -13.04 5.77 0.99
N LEU A 158 -13.24 4.46 0.89
CA LEU A 158 -14.55 3.89 1.12
C LEU A 158 -14.83 4.06 2.62
N MET A 159 -15.54 5.14 2.94
CA MET A 159 -16.30 5.18 4.19
C MET A 159 -17.07 3.87 4.26
N GLY A 160 -16.96 3.12 5.35
CA GLY A 160 -17.77 1.93 5.53
C GLY A 160 -19.22 2.33 5.41
N ALA A 161 -19.82 2.10 4.25
CA ALA A 161 -21.25 2.27 4.04
C ALA A 161 -21.97 1.08 4.69
N LYS A 162 -21.77 0.90 6.00
CA LYS A 162 -22.79 0.29 6.84
C LYS A 162 -23.78 1.42 7.06
N LYS A 163 -24.96 1.29 6.44
CA LYS A 163 -26.09 2.20 6.67
C LYS A 163 -26.25 2.41 8.17
N LEU A 164 -26.12 3.64 8.64
CA LEU A 164 -26.38 3.99 10.05
C LEU A 164 -27.89 4.10 10.35
N ASN A 165 -28.75 3.43 9.56
CA ASN A 165 -30.21 3.63 9.59
C ASN A 165 -31.03 2.33 9.75
N ASP A 166 -30.43 1.16 9.96
CA ASP A 166 -31.17 -0.11 10.07
C ASP A 166 -31.29 -0.65 11.51
N GLU A 167 -31.04 0.16 12.55
CA GLU A 167 -31.11 -0.29 13.96
C GLU A 167 -32.14 0.44 14.86
N ILE A 168 -33.18 1.05 14.29
CA ILE A 168 -34.37 1.45 15.06
C ILE A 168 -35.63 1.10 14.27
N LYS A 169 -36.03 -0.17 14.24
CA LYS A 169 -37.41 -0.58 13.90
C LYS A 169 -37.96 -1.83 14.58
N ASP A 170 -37.29 -2.40 15.57
CA ASP A 170 -37.91 -3.45 16.41
C ASP A 170 -37.85 -3.04 17.90
N CYS A 171 -38.84 -2.23 18.30
CA CYS A 171 -39.38 -2.12 19.65
C CYS A 171 -40.90 -2.03 19.53
#